data_AF-A0A7C5IS26-F1
#
_entry.id   AF-A0A7C5IS26-F1
#
_cell.length_a   1.000
_cell.length_b   1.000
_cell.length_c   1.000
_cell.angle_alpha   90.00
_cell.angle_beta   90.00
_cell.angle_gamma   90.00
#
_symmetry.space_group_name_H-M   'P 1'
#
loop_
_entity.id
_entity.type
_entity.pdbx_description
1 polymer ?
#
loop_
_entity_poly.entity_id
_entity_poly.type
_entity_poly.pdbx_seq_one_letter_code
_entity_poly.pdbx_strand_id
1 'polypeptide(L)'
;SNKLTMMSGSQSESLTLAMGHYDQAAYQLALKAFSSLGDEAALDKGLLLLYQGICYLEIGQELKAKAHFSQVLEIPGTRLAGPAAWYLGLTHLKLGDLSQAKQFFRQAATLDSAYKGQVEAVLQDLG
;
A
#
# COMPACT_ATOMS: atom_id res chain seq x y z
N SER A 1 -22.08 15.66 -27.02
CA SER A 1 -21.00 14.78 -26.55
C SER A 1 -19.92 15.58 -25.84
N ASN A 2 -20.15 15.99 -24.58
CA ASN A 2 -19.19 16.83 -23.81
C ASN A 2 -18.81 16.22 -22.44
N LYS A 3 -19.22 14.97 -22.15
CA LYS A 3 -18.99 14.37 -20.82
C LYS A 3 -17.60 13.76 -20.67
N LEU A 4 -16.98 13.29 -21.76
CA LEU A 4 -15.69 12.60 -21.71
C LEU A 4 -14.49 13.51 -21.37
N THR A 5 -14.53 14.79 -21.75
CA THR A 5 -13.38 15.70 -21.54
C THR A 5 -13.32 16.30 -20.14
N MET A 6 -14.45 16.42 -19.42
CA MET A 6 -14.45 16.93 -18.04
C MET A 6 -14.12 15.85 -17.00
N MET A 7 -14.42 14.58 -17.30
CA MET A 7 -14.15 13.45 -16.39
C MET A 7 -12.65 13.13 -16.30
N SER A 8 -11.87 13.29 -17.38
CA SER A 8 -10.43 13.04 -17.33
C SER A 8 -9.66 14.10 -16.53
N GLY A 9 -10.10 15.36 -16.56
CA GLY A 9 -9.54 16.45 -15.77
C GLY A 9 -9.83 16.30 -14.27
N SER A 10 -11.09 16.05 -13.90
CA SER A 10 -11.51 15.96 -12.50
C SER A 10 -10.92 14.74 -11.76
N GLN A 11 -10.71 13.63 -12.46
CA GLN A 11 -10.11 12.43 -11.87
C GLN A 11 -8.61 12.60 -11.60
N SER A 12 -7.90 13.29 -12.49
CA SER A 12 -6.50 13.69 -12.28
C SER A 12 -6.36 14.63 -11.08
N GLU A 13 -7.25 15.61 -10.95
CA GLU A 13 -7.30 16.53 -9.80
C GLU A 13 -7.60 15.79 -8.50
N SER A 14 -8.56 14.85 -8.52
CA SER A 14 -8.93 14.06 -7.34
C SER A 14 -7.79 13.16 -6.88
N LEU A 15 -7.07 12.53 -7.82
CA LEU A 15 -5.87 11.75 -7.50
C LEU A 15 -4.76 12.65 -6.95
N THR A 16 -4.54 13.82 -7.57
CA THR A 16 -3.55 14.80 -7.10
C THR A 16 -3.86 15.25 -5.68
N LEU A 17 -5.13 15.48 -5.34
CA LEU A 17 -5.56 15.82 -3.99
C LEU A 17 -5.30 14.67 -3.00
N ALA A 18 -5.64 13.44 -3.38
CA ALA A 18 -5.42 12.26 -2.52
C ALA A 18 -3.92 12.05 -2.23
N MET A 19 -3.07 12.16 -3.26
CA MET A 19 -1.62 12.11 -3.11
C MET A 19 -1.09 13.29 -2.29
N GLY A 20 -1.61 14.49 -2.49
CA GLY A 20 -1.24 15.66 -1.68
C GLY A 20 -1.53 15.47 -0.20
N HIS A 21 -2.67 14.87 0.16
CA HIS A 21 -2.95 14.50 1.54
C HIS A 21 -2.03 13.40 2.06
N TYR A 22 -1.70 12.40 1.22
CA TYR A 22 -0.75 11.34 1.58
C TYR A 22 0.64 11.90 1.88
N ASP A 23 1.16 12.78 1.01
CA ASP A 23 2.48 13.39 1.13
C ASP A 23 2.59 14.30 2.37
N GLN A 24 1.48 14.90 2.79
CA GLN A 24 1.37 15.70 4.02
C GLN A 24 1.13 14.86 5.29
N ALA A 25 1.18 13.52 5.19
CA ALA A 25 0.84 12.59 6.27
C ALA A 25 -0.59 12.78 6.84
N ALA A 26 -1.48 13.41 6.07
CA ALA A 26 -2.88 13.57 6.40
C ALA A 26 -3.68 12.31 6.02
N TYR A 27 -3.28 11.16 6.56
CA TYR A 27 -3.69 9.82 6.10
C TYR A 27 -5.20 9.58 6.14
N GLN A 28 -5.92 10.15 7.12
CA GLN A 28 -7.39 10.06 7.15
C GLN A 28 -8.05 10.82 5.99
N LEU A 29 -7.51 11.99 5.64
CA LEU A 29 -7.99 12.76 4.48
C LEU A 29 -7.59 12.07 3.18
N ALA A 30 -6.38 11.53 3.11
CA ALA A 30 -5.91 10.75 1.97
C ALA A 30 -6.82 9.55 1.71
N LEU A 31 -7.17 8.76 2.74
CA LEU A 31 -8.11 7.64 2.61
C LEU A 31 -9.47 8.07 2.09
N LYS A 32 -10.04 9.16 2.63
CA LYS A 32 -11.32 9.68 2.17
C LYS A 32 -11.26 10.08 0.69
N ALA A 33 -10.18 10.73 0.27
CA ALA A 33 -9.97 11.11 -1.12
C ALA A 33 -9.78 9.89 -2.03
N PHE A 34 -8.94 8.91 -1.64
CA PHE A 34 -8.75 7.66 -2.36
C PHE A 34 -10.06 6.88 -2.55
N SER A 35 -10.90 6.80 -1.51
CA SER A 35 -12.22 6.14 -1.60
C SER A 35 -13.19 6.85 -2.57
N SER A 36 -12.98 8.12 -2.88
CA SER A 36 -13.81 8.88 -3.82
C SER A 36 -13.37 8.77 -5.29
N LEU A 37 -12.22 8.17 -5.58
CA LEU A 37 -11.70 8.06 -6.96
C LEU A 37 -12.53 7.13 -7.85
N GLY A 38 -13.30 6.20 -7.25
CA GLY A 38 -14.08 5.20 -7.97
C GLY A 38 -13.23 4.14 -8.68
N ASP A 39 -13.90 3.20 -9.36
CA ASP A 39 -13.24 2.07 -10.05
C ASP A 39 -12.51 2.47 -11.35
N GLU A 40 -12.79 3.67 -11.88
CA GLU A 40 -12.17 4.24 -13.09
C GLU A 40 -11.04 5.24 -12.76
N ALA A 41 -10.44 5.12 -11.58
CA ALA A 41 -9.31 5.95 -11.18
C ALA A 41 -8.15 5.83 -12.20
N ALA A 42 -7.47 6.94 -12.47
CA ALA A 42 -6.26 6.94 -13.29
C ALA A 42 -5.10 6.12 -12.66
N LEU A 43 -5.22 5.79 -11.38
CA LEU A 43 -4.24 5.02 -10.62
C LEU A 43 -4.50 3.52 -10.77
N ASP A 44 -3.43 2.76 -11.02
CA ASP A 44 -3.47 1.29 -11.00
C ASP A 44 -4.10 0.77 -9.69
N LYS A 45 -4.98 -0.23 -9.79
CA LYS A 45 -5.69 -0.80 -8.64
C LYS A 45 -4.73 -1.28 -7.55
N GLY A 46 -3.61 -1.90 -7.93
CA GLY A 46 -2.60 -2.36 -6.97
C GLY A 46 -1.94 -1.19 -6.24
N LEU A 47 -1.66 -0.09 -6.94
CA LEU A 47 -1.12 1.13 -6.31
C LEU A 47 -2.13 1.75 -5.35
N LEU A 48 -3.41 1.84 -5.74
CA LEU A 48 -4.46 2.36 -4.86
C LEU A 48 -4.56 1.55 -3.57
N LEU A 49 -4.61 0.21 -3.68
CA LEU A 49 -4.62 -0.70 -2.54
C LEU A 49 -3.38 -0.53 -1.66
N LEU A 50 -2.20 -0.38 -2.25
CA LEU A 50 -0.95 -0.19 -1.52
C LEU A 50 -0.98 1.11 -0.71
N TYR A 51 -1.34 2.25 -1.33
CA TYR A 51 -1.41 3.54 -0.64
C TYR A 51 -2.48 3.57 0.46
N GLN A 52 -3.66 3.01 0.20
CA GLN A 52 -4.70 2.87 1.23
C GLN A 52 -4.21 2.00 2.39
N GLY A 53 -3.54 0.88 2.09
CA GLY A 53 -2.92 0.02 3.10
C GLY A 53 -1.91 0.76 3.98
N ILE A 54 -1.04 1.57 3.38
CA ILE A 54 -0.07 2.40 4.11
C ILE A 54 -0.81 3.40 5.00
N CYS A 55 -1.78 4.14 4.47
CA CYS A 55 -2.58 5.07 5.28
C CYS A 55 -3.24 4.38 6.47
N TYR A 56 -3.81 3.18 6.29
CA TYR A 56 -4.39 2.41 7.39
C TYR A 56 -3.35 2.01 8.43
N LEU A 57 -2.14 1.64 8.00
CA LEU A 57 -1.05 1.27 8.90
C LEU A 57 -0.60 2.46 9.75
N GLU A 58 -0.47 3.63 9.14
CA GLU A 58 -0.01 4.85 9.81
C GLU A 58 -1.01 5.38 10.84
N ILE A 59 -2.31 5.14 10.63
CA ILE A 59 -3.36 5.53 11.59
C ILE A 59 -3.71 4.44 12.61
N GLY A 60 -2.90 3.38 12.71
CA GLY A 60 -3.10 2.30 13.70
C GLY A 60 -4.30 1.39 13.40
N GLN A 61 -4.61 1.17 12.12
CA GLN A 61 -5.65 0.24 11.65
C GLN A 61 -4.99 -0.95 10.94
N GLU A 62 -4.14 -1.67 11.66
CA GLU A 62 -3.30 -2.76 11.16
C GLU A 62 -4.11 -3.85 10.45
N LEU A 63 -5.29 -4.21 10.96
CA LEU A 63 -6.12 -5.24 10.33
C LEU A 63 -6.63 -4.81 8.95
N LYS A 64 -6.96 -3.53 8.76
CA LYS A 64 -7.34 -3.00 7.46
C LYS A 64 -6.12 -2.89 6.55
N ALA A 65 -4.99 -2.43 7.07
CA ALA A 65 -3.73 -2.41 6.33
C ALA A 65 -3.38 -3.79 5.78
N LYS A 66 -3.42 -4.82 6.64
CA LYS A 66 -3.19 -6.22 6.28
C LYS A 66 -4.08 -6.65 5.12
N ALA A 67 -5.40 -6.39 5.21
CA ALA A 67 -6.34 -6.78 4.17
C ALA A 67 -5.99 -6.13 2.81
N HIS A 68 -5.61 -4.85 2.78
CA HIS A 68 -5.28 -4.16 1.54
C HIS A 68 -3.98 -4.69 0.93
N PHE A 69 -2.93 -4.90 1.75
CA PHE A 69 -1.68 -5.45 1.24
C PHE A 69 -1.84 -6.91 0.76
N SER A 70 -2.66 -7.72 1.42
CA SER A 70 -2.99 -9.07 0.95
C SER A 70 -3.68 -9.03 -0.42
N GLN A 71 -4.61 -8.10 -0.64
CA GLN A 71 -5.26 -7.93 -1.95
C GLN A 71 -4.28 -7.51 -3.05
N VAL A 72 -3.20 -6.76 -2.72
CA VAL A 72 -2.14 -6.48 -3.71
C VAL A 72 -1.44 -7.78 -4.12
N LEU A 73 -1.13 -8.68 -3.18
CA LEU A 73 -0.49 -9.97 -3.48
C LEU A 73 -1.38 -10.92 -4.30
N GLU A 74 -2.70 -10.73 -4.27
CA GLU A 74 -3.65 -11.49 -5.07
C GLU A 74 -3.67 -11.05 -6.56
N ILE A 75 -3.09 -9.90 -6.90
CA ILE A 75 -3.04 -9.41 -8.29
C ILE A 75 -1.95 -10.15 -9.07
N PRO A 76 -2.29 -10.98 -10.09
CA PRO A 76 -1.31 -11.78 -10.79
C PRO A 76 -0.29 -10.93 -11.54
N GLY A 77 1.01 -11.22 -11.35
CA GLY A 77 2.10 -10.54 -12.07
C GLY A 77 2.33 -9.08 -11.67
N THR A 78 1.72 -8.59 -10.59
CA THR A 78 1.95 -7.22 -10.12
C THR A 78 3.41 -7.00 -9.73
N ARG A 79 3.97 -5.84 -10.11
CA ARG A 79 5.29 -5.39 -9.65
C ARG A 79 5.30 -4.94 -8.20
N LEU A 80 4.12 -4.81 -7.58
CA LEU A 80 3.95 -4.35 -6.21
C LEU A 80 4.02 -5.49 -5.18
N ALA A 81 4.26 -6.73 -5.62
CA ALA A 81 4.27 -7.88 -4.74
C ALA A 81 5.36 -7.79 -3.66
N GLY A 82 6.58 -7.34 -4.03
CA GLY A 82 7.66 -7.07 -3.07
C GLY A 82 7.28 -6.02 -2.02
N PRO A 83 6.89 -4.80 -2.44
CA PRO A 83 6.39 -3.76 -1.52
C PRO A 83 5.24 -4.21 -0.62
N ALA A 84 4.23 -4.90 -1.16
CA ALA A 84 3.10 -5.37 -0.37
C ALA A 84 3.52 -6.41 0.68
N ALA A 85 4.41 -7.35 0.32
CA ALA A 85 4.97 -8.31 1.27
C ALA A 85 5.79 -7.60 2.36
N TRP A 86 6.56 -6.57 2.02
CA TRP A 86 7.31 -5.78 3.00
C TRP A 86 6.39 -5.12 4.02
N TYR A 87 5.34 -4.43 3.55
CA TYR A 87 4.37 -3.79 4.44
C TYR A 87 3.52 -4.79 5.24
N LEU A 88 3.26 -6.00 4.72
CA LEU A 88 2.69 -7.08 5.53
C LEU A 88 3.62 -7.49 6.67
N GLY A 89 4.93 -7.56 6.42
CA GLY A 89 5.94 -7.78 7.46
C GLY A 89 5.85 -6.74 8.58
N LEU A 90 5.83 -5.45 8.23
CA LEU A 90 5.67 -4.34 9.18
C LEU A 90 4.31 -4.40 9.91
N THR A 91 3.25 -4.75 9.21
CA THR A 91 1.90 -4.88 9.78
C THR A 91 1.85 -5.99 10.82
N HIS A 92 2.45 -7.15 10.53
CA HIS A 92 2.52 -8.26 11.48
C HIS A 92 3.40 -7.93 12.69
N LEU A 93 4.47 -7.13 12.54
CA LEU A 93 5.21 -6.60 13.70
C LEU A 93 4.34 -5.76 14.62
N LYS A 94 3.56 -4.82 14.06
CA LYS A 94 2.64 -3.98 14.86
C LYS A 94 1.54 -4.81 15.53
N LEU A 95 1.12 -5.90 14.92
CA LEU A 95 0.17 -6.87 15.50
C LEU A 95 0.81 -7.80 16.56
N GLY A 96 2.12 -7.74 16.76
CA GLY A 96 2.85 -8.63 17.68
C GLY A 96 3.12 -10.03 17.15
N ASP A 97 2.85 -10.29 15.87
CA ASP A 97 3.07 -11.58 15.22
C ASP A 97 4.44 -11.62 14.55
N LEU A 98 5.46 -11.83 15.39
CA LEU A 98 6.85 -11.86 14.95
C LEU A 98 7.15 -12.95 13.92
N SER A 99 6.48 -14.10 14.03
CA SER A 99 6.70 -15.23 13.12
C SER A 99 6.28 -14.87 11.69
N GLN A 100 5.05 -14.36 11.54
CA GLN A 100 4.55 -13.93 10.23
C GLN A 100 5.32 -12.73 9.69
N ALA A 101 5.72 -11.80 10.56
CA ALA A 101 6.56 -10.67 10.15
C ALA A 101 7.85 -11.15 9.46
N LYS A 102 8.60 -12.04 10.11
CA LYS A 102 9.83 -12.62 9.54
C LYS A 102 9.57 -13.36 8.22
N GLN A 103 8.45 -14.08 8.11
CA GLN A 103 8.07 -14.75 6.85
C GLN A 103 7.85 -13.75 5.71
N PHE A 104 7.06 -12.71 5.95
CA PHE A 104 6.75 -11.72 4.94
C PHE A 104 7.97 -10.88 4.52
N PHE A 105 8.88 -10.56 5.44
CA PHE A 105 10.16 -9.93 5.08
C PHE A 105 11.00 -10.81 4.14
N ARG A 106 11.15 -12.09 4.44
CA ARG A 106 11.85 -13.03 3.52
C ARG A 106 11.15 -13.13 2.17
N GLN A 107 9.83 -13.14 2.17
CA GLN A 107 9.04 -13.13 0.94
C GLN A 107 9.30 -11.87 0.13
N ALA A 108 9.34 -10.68 0.75
CA ALA A 108 9.65 -9.42 0.09
C ALA A 108 11.02 -9.46 -0.62
N ALA A 109 12.07 -9.93 0.04
CA ALA A 109 13.41 -10.09 -0.54
C ALA A 109 13.49 -11.13 -1.67
N THR A 110 12.57 -12.10 -1.67
CA THR A 110 12.46 -13.10 -2.75
C THR A 110 11.75 -12.51 -3.97
N LEU A 111 10.69 -11.73 -3.75
CA LEU A 111 9.89 -11.11 -4.80
C LEU A 111 10.58 -9.91 -5.44
N ASP A 112 11.36 -9.16 -4.67
CA ASP A 112 12.07 -7.97 -5.14
C ASP A 112 13.43 -7.87 -4.44
N SER A 113 14.48 -7.93 -5.26
CA SER A 113 15.87 -7.90 -4.79
C SER A 113 16.25 -6.61 -4.05
N ALA A 114 15.49 -5.52 -4.23
CA ALA A 114 15.70 -4.26 -3.52
C ALA A 114 15.60 -4.43 -1.99
N TYR A 115 14.81 -5.41 -1.51
CA TYR A 115 14.62 -5.64 -0.08
C TYR A 115 15.69 -6.54 0.55
N LYS A 116 16.58 -7.19 -0.21
CA LYS A 116 17.55 -8.16 0.34
C LYS A 116 18.40 -7.57 1.46
N GLY A 117 18.98 -6.39 1.24
CA GLY A 117 19.81 -5.73 2.25
C GLY A 117 19.02 -5.26 3.48
N GLN A 118 17.78 -4.80 3.29
CA GLN A 118 16.93 -4.36 4.40
C GLN A 118 16.45 -5.53 5.25
N VAL A 119 16.10 -6.64 4.62
CA VAL A 119 15.60 -7.85 5.31
C VAL A 119 16.67 -8.48 6.17
N GLU A 120 17.93 -8.51 5.74
CA GLU A 120 19.03 -9.01 6.57
C GLU A 120 19.15 -8.25 7.88
N ALA A 121 19.17 -6.91 7.82
CA ALA A 121 19.22 -6.06 9.01
C ALA A 121 17.99 -6.25 9.91
N VAL A 122 16.78 -6.19 9.34
CA VAL A 122 15.54 -6.36 10.11
C VAL A 122 15.48 -7.72 10.78
N LEU A 123 15.84 -8.82 10.10
CA LEU A 123 15.76 -10.15 10.70
C LEU A 123 16.77 -10.35 11.84
N GLN A 124 17.91 -9.66 11.80
CA GLN A 124 18.91 -9.66 12.88
C GLN A 124 18.38 -8.92 14.11
N ASP A 125 17.76 -7.74 13.93
CA ASP A 125 17.19 -6.94 15.02
C ASP A 125 15.99 -7.64 15.70
N LEU A 126 15.28 -8.46 14.93
CA LEU A 126 14.18 -9.29 15.43
C LEU A 126 14.67 -10.62 16.07
N GLY A 127 15.99 -10.78 16.21
CA GLY A 127 16.70 -11.97 16.71
C GLY A 127 16.32 -12.39 18.12
#